data_AF-A0A9D4VVV9-F1
#
_entry.id   AF-A0A9D4VVV9-F1
#
_cell.length_a   1.000
_cell.length_b   1.000
_cell.length_c   1.000
_cell.angle_alpha   90.00
_cell.angle_beta   90.00
_cell.angle_gamma   90.00
#
_symmetry.space_group_name_H-M   'P 1'
#
loop_
_entity.id
_entity.type
_entity.pdbx_description
1 polymer ?
#
loop_
_entity_poly.entity_id
_entity_poly.type
_entity_poly.pdbx_seq_one_letter_code
_entity_poly.pdbx_strand_id
1 'polypeptide(L)'
;MAVGLDTGVPWDMCKQEDAPDPVIDTCNGYYCENFTPNENNKPKMWTENWSGWYTDFGSGISHRPIKDLAYSVARFIQNRGSFVNYYMYHGGTNFGRTSSGLFIATSYDYDAPIDEYGLVNEPKWGHLRDLHKAIKQCEPALIAVDPTVTYFGKNLEEHVYYISSSVCVAFLANYDTKSAATVTFGNSHHDLPPWSVSILPDCKTEVFNTAKVGVQSIIKTMTPTNITFDWQSYTEDPAFSSEDDSVTAEALWEQINVTRDSSDYLWYLTDVNISPNESFIKNGPSPILTANSAGHVLHVFVNGQLSGTVYGGLDNPKLTFSESVNLKVGNNKISLLSVAVGLP
;
A
#
# COMPACT_ATOMS: atom_id res chain seq x y z
N MET A 1 -18.01 15.49 -17.21
CA MET A 1 -19.09 14.83 -16.44
C MET A 1 -19.07 15.29 -14.99
N ALA A 2 -18.03 15.01 -14.19
CA ALA A 2 -17.97 15.36 -12.77
C ALA A 2 -18.26 16.84 -12.46
N VAL A 3 -17.58 17.76 -13.15
CA VAL A 3 -17.79 19.22 -13.00
C VAL A 3 -19.25 19.62 -13.27
N GLY A 4 -19.96 18.91 -14.16
CA GLY A 4 -21.36 19.18 -14.47
C GLY A 4 -22.36 18.77 -13.39
N LEU A 5 -21.90 18.13 -12.30
CA LEU A 5 -22.72 17.81 -11.14
C LEU A 5 -22.89 19.01 -10.18
N ASP A 6 -22.16 20.11 -10.40
CA ASP A 6 -22.28 21.38 -9.67
C ASP A 6 -22.28 21.22 -8.14
N THR A 7 -21.23 20.59 -7.61
CA THR A 7 -21.09 20.29 -6.18
C THR A 7 -20.82 21.53 -5.30
N GLY A 8 -20.52 22.68 -5.90
CA GLY A 8 -20.16 23.91 -5.19
C GLY A 8 -18.74 23.96 -4.61
N VAL A 9 -17.92 22.92 -4.86
CA VAL A 9 -16.51 22.81 -4.41
C VAL A 9 -15.61 22.30 -5.55
N PRO A 10 -14.28 22.50 -5.50
CA PRO A 10 -13.37 22.03 -6.53
C PRO A 10 -13.36 20.51 -6.70
N TRP A 11 -12.98 20.08 -7.90
CA TRP A 11 -12.64 18.69 -8.22
C TRP A 11 -11.14 18.56 -8.45
N ASP A 12 -10.56 17.44 -8.04
CA ASP A 12 -9.17 17.11 -8.29
C ASP A 12 -9.02 15.74 -8.98
N MET A 13 -7.88 15.53 -9.65
CA MET A 13 -7.47 14.27 -10.26
C MET A 13 -5.98 14.02 -10.00
N CYS A 14 -5.65 12.95 -9.29
CA CYS A 14 -4.26 12.62 -8.99
C CYS A 14 -3.54 11.99 -10.18
N LYS A 15 -2.26 12.36 -10.35
CA LYS A 15 -1.39 11.88 -11.45
C LYS A 15 -1.99 12.11 -12.85
N GLN A 16 -2.66 13.25 -13.04
CA GLN A 16 -3.33 13.61 -14.29
C GLN A 16 -2.81 14.95 -14.83
N GLU A 17 -1.61 14.95 -15.42
CA GLU A 17 -0.92 16.17 -15.88
C GLU A 17 -1.75 16.99 -16.91
N ASP A 18 -2.66 16.36 -17.64
CA ASP A 18 -3.55 16.98 -18.62
C ASP A 18 -4.99 17.19 -18.09
N ALA A 19 -5.19 17.23 -16.77
CA ALA A 19 -6.50 17.46 -16.17
C ALA A 19 -7.15 18.76 -16.72
N PRO A 20 -8.33 18.68 -17.36
CA PRO A 20 -8.93 19.84 -17.99
C PRO A 20 -9.51 20.79 -16.95
N ASP A 21 -9.48 22.08 -17.25
CA ASP A 21 -10.12 23.09 -16.42
C ASP A 21 -11.61 22.82 -16.19
N PRO A 22 -12.13 23.06 -14.97
CA PRO A 22 -11.46 23.65 -13.79
C PRO A 22 -10.83 22.62 -12.82
N VAL A 23 -10.54 21.39 -13.26
CA VAL A 23 -10.04 20.32 -12.38
C VAL A 23 -8.57 20.57 -11.99
N ILE A 24 -8.24 20.33 -10.72
CA ILE A 24 -6.89 20.45 -10.18
C ILE A 24 -6.16 19.11 -10.32
N ASP A 25 -5.03 19.09 -11.01
CA ASP A 25 -4.15 17.94 -11.01
C ASP A 25 -3.31 17.89 -9.73
N THR A 26 -3.09 16.68 -9.20
CA THR A 26 -2.40 16.49 -7.91
C THR A 26 -1.32 15.43 -7.98
N CYS A 27 -0.45 15.41 -6.97
CA CYS A 27 0.67 14.47 -6.89
C CYS A 27 0.45 13.37 -5.84
N ASN A 28 0.97 12.18 -6.13
CA ASN A 28 1.03 11.03 -5.23
C ASN A 28 2.47 10.49 -5.19
N GLY A 29 2.93 10.06 -4.04
CA GLY A 29 4.26 9.46 -3.91
C GLY A 29 4.84 9.54 -2.50
N TYR A 30 6.10 9.13 -2.38
CA TYR A 30 6.90 9.41 -1.17
C TYR A 30 7.34 10.88 -1.10
N TYR A 31 7.42 11.55 -2.25
CA TYR A 31 7.96 12.90 -2.43
C TYR A 31 7.22 13.61 -3.57
N CYS A 32 6.78 14.84 -3.33
CA CYS A 32 6.10 15.68 -4.32
C CYS A 32 6.61 17.14 -4.33
N GLU A 33 7.76 17.42 -3.72
CA GLU A 33 8.28 18.79 -3.59
C GLU A 33 8.54 19.48 -4.93
N ASN A 34 8.74 18.73 -6.02
CA ASN A 34 8.99 19.28 -7.36
C ASN A 34 7.74 19.26 -8.25
N PHE A 35 6.63 18.69 -7.78
CA PHE A 35 5.38 18.74 -8.52
C PHE A 35 4.94 20.19 -8.73
N THR A 36 4.43 20.49 -9.92
CA THR A 36 3.82 21.76 -10.27
C THR A 36 2.51 21.42 -10.98
N PRO A 37 1.37 22.02 -10.57
CA PRO A 37 0.11 21.77 -11.26
C PRO A 37 0.19 22.26 -12.70
N ASN A 38 -0.71 21.75 -13.54
CA ASN A 38 -0.67 22.00 -14.98
C ASN A 38 -0.96 23.46 -15.38
N GLU A 39 -1.53 24.25 -14.47
CA GLU A 39 -1.73 25.69 -14.61
C GLU A 39 -1.26 26.48 -13.37
N ASN A 40 -0.73 27.68 -13.60
CA ASN A 40 -0.15 28.54 -12.55
C ASN A 40 -1.18 29.08 -11.53
N ASN A 41 -2.47 29.07 -11.88
CA ASN A 41 -3.57 29.52 -11.02
C ASN A 41 -4.11 28.39 -10.11
N LYS A 42 -3.62 27.15 -10.25
CA LYS A 42 -4.02 26.00 -9.45
C LYS A 42 -3.10 25.84 -8.23
N PRO A 43 -3.63 25.41 -7.07
CA PRO A 43 -2.81 25.14 -5.91
C PRO A 43 -1.99 23.86 -6.10
N LYS A 44 -0.79 23.83 -5.52
CA LYS A 44 0.03 22.62 -5.46
C LYS A 44 -0.45 21.69 -4.34
N MET A 45 -1.00 20.54 -4.71
CA MET A 45 -1.64 19.59 -3.80
C MET A 45 -1.00 18.19 -3.88
N TRP A 46 -0.79 17.58 -2.71
CA TRP A 46 -0.26 16.23 -2.54
C TRP A 46 -1.32 15.34 -1.90
N THR A 47 -2.02 14.56 -2.72
CA THR A 47 -3.18 13.74 -2.32
C THR A 47 -2.79 12.41 -1.67
N GLU A 48 -1.59 11.90 -1.95
CA GLU A 48 -1.09 10.69 -1.29
C GLU A 48 0.38 10.80 -0.91
N ASN A 49 0.65 11.26 0.32
CA ASN A 49 1.96 11.12 0.94
C ASN A 49 2.06 9.76 1.60
N TRP A 50 2.75 8.82 0.95
CA TRP A 50 2.77 7.42 1.37
C TRP A 50 3.45 7.22 2.72
N SER A 51 2.70 6.90 3.77
CA SER A 51 3.21 6.76 5.15
C SER A 51 4.05 5.50 5.37
N GLY A 52 4.04 4.60 4.41
CA GLY A 52 4.62 3.25 4.38
C GLY A 52 4.23 2.59 3.06
N TRP A 53 3.90 1.31 3.10
CA TRP A 53 3.38 0.56 1.94
C TRP A 53 2.38 -0.51 2.40
N TYR A 54 1.55 -1.01 1.48
CA TYR A 54 0.69 -2.15 1.78
C TYR A 54 1.52 -3.41 2.06
N THR A 55 0.93 -4.36 2.77
CA THR A 55 1.49 -5.70 2.95
C THR A 55 0.75 -6.66 2.04
N ASP A 56 1.47 -7.46 1.26
CA ASP A 56 0.90 -8.57 0.50
C ASP A 56 1.18 -9.92 1.20
N PHE A 57 0.32 -10.90 0.95
CA PHE A 57 0.52 -12.27 1.42
C PHE A 57 1.78 -12.87 0.78
N GLY A 58 2.82 -13.09 1.59
CA GLY A 58 4.11 -13.62 1.17
C GLY A 58 5.29 -12.67 1.37
N SER A 59 5.01 -11.39 1.67
CA SER A 59 6.03 -10.35 1.86
C SER A 59 6.23 -9.93 3.31
N GLY A 60 7.33 -9.21 3.57
CA GLY A 60 7.58 -8.56 4.86
C GLY A 60 6.79 -7.27 5.02
N ILE A 61 6.59 -6.85 6.28
CA ILE A 61 5.92 -5.58 6.59
C ILE A 61 6.83 -4.40 6.21
N SER A 62 6.33 -3.51 5.38
CA SER A 62 7.05 -2.31 4.96
C SER A 62 6.94 -1.20 6.00
N HIS A 63 8.03 -0.45 6.21
CA HIS A 63 8.09 0.68 7.13
C HIS A 63 8.73 1.89 6.47
N ARG A 64 8.18 3.08 6.74
CA ARG A 64 8.77 4.36 6.34
C ARG A 64 9.21 5.13 7.60
N PRO A 65 10.50 5.50 7.73
CA PRO A 65 10.97 6.24 8.89
C PRO A 65 10.24 7.57 9.09
N ILE A 66 9.86 7.87 10.32
CA ILE A 66 9.19 9.14 10.66
C ILE A 66 10.01 10.37 10.27
N LYS A 67 11.34 10.31 10.39
CA LYS A 67 12.22 11.43 10.00
C LYS A 67 12.10 11.75 8.51
N ASP A 68 12.02 10.71 7.68
CA ASP A 68 11.84 10.82 6.23
C ASP A 68 10.45 11.35 5.87
N LEU A 69 9.40 10.82 6.51
CA LEU A 69 8.02 11.28 6.30
C LEU A 69 7.83 12.74 6.70
N ALA A 70 8.38 13.18 7.84
CA ALA A 70 8.33 14.58 8.26
C ALA A 70 9.15 15.48 7.33
N TYR A 71 10.32 15.00 6.90
CA TYR A 71 11.19 15.71 5.95
C TYR A 71 10.49 15.94 4.61
N SER A 72 9.83 14.92 4.05
CA SER A 72 9.14 15.05 2.76
C SER A 72 7.99 16.06 2.82
N VAL A 73 7.22 16.08 3.91
CA VAL A 73 6.18 17.09 4.17
C VAL A 73 6.79 18.49 4.25
N ALA A 74 7.83 18.69 5.07
CA ALA A 74 8.45 20.00 5.23
C ALA A 74 9.04 20.52 3.91
N ARG A 75 9.67 19.63 3.11
CA ARG A 75 10.23 19.95 1.80
C ARG A 75 9.16 20.32 0.77
N PHE A 76 7.98 19.70 0.86
CA PHE A 76 6.83 20.08 0.04
C PHE A 76 6.26 21.44 0.44
N ILE A 77 6.00 21.66 1.73
CA ILE A 77 5.42 22.91 2.26
C ILE A 77 6.35 24.10 2.05
N GLN A 78 7.67 23.96 2.31
CA GLN A 78 8.61 25.06 2.09
C GLN A 78 8.61 25.53 0.63
N ASN A 79 8.35 24.62 -0.31
CA ASN A 79 8.30 24.88 -1.76
C ASN A 79 6.86 25.06 -2.28
N ARG A 80 6.09 25.94 -1.62
CA ARG A 80 4.73 26.38 -2.00
C ARG A 80 3.66 25.27 -1.98
N GLY A 81 3.96 24.14 -1.35
CA GLY A 81 2.98 23.09 -1.11
C GLY A 81 1.87 23.57 -0.18
N SER A 82 0.62 23.35 -0.57
CA SER A 82 -0.55 23.94 0.13
C SER A 82 -1.53 22.92 0.69
N PHE A 83 -1.43 21.66 0.24
CA PHE A 83 -2.25 20.54 0.72
C PHE A 83 -1.41 19.27 0.78
N VAL A 84 -1.45 18.56 1.92
CA VAL A 84 -0.80 17.26 2.09
C VAL A 84 -1.76 16.31 2.79
N ASN A 85 -2.01 15.16 2.18
CA ASN A 85 -2.77 14.07 2.78
C ASN A 85 -1.87 12.86 3.02
N TYR A 86 -1.95 12.26 4.20
CA TYR A 86 -1.22 11.04 4.53
C TYR A 86 -1.99 9.82 4.02
N TYR A 87 -1.38 9.08 3.10
CA TYR A 87 -1.90 7.80 2.63
C TYR A 87 -1.01 6.68 3.22
N MET A 88 -1.33 6.07 4.35
CA MET A 88 -2.54 6.22 5.15
C MET A 88 -2.27 6.99 6.45
N TYR A 89 -3.24 7.75 6.93
CA TYR A 89 -3.23 8.24 8.31
C TYR A 89 -3.67 7.14 9.29
N HIS A 90 -4.68 6.37 8.91
CA HIS A 90 -5.07 5.09 9.49
C HIS A 90 -5.37 4.14 8.34
N GLY A 91 -4.66 3.01 8.28
CA GLY A 91 -4.85 2.04 7.21
C GLY A 91 -5.93 1.00 7.53
N GLY A 92 -5.87 0.38 8.70
CA GLY A 92 -6.90 -0.52 9.20
C GLY A 92 -6.80 -1.95 8.64
N THR A 93 -7.96 -2.57 8.39
CA THR A 93 -8.09 -3.99 8.02
C THR A 93 -9.05 -4.15 6.85
N ASN A 94 -8.65 -4.96 5.86
CA ASN A 94 -9.49 -5.44 4.78
C ASN A 94 -10.40 -6.57 5.29
N PHE A 95 -11.54 -6.23 5.88
CA PHE A 95 -12.49 -7.21 6.42
C PHE A 95 -13.25 -7.97 5.33
N GLY A 96 -13.73 -9.16 5.66
CA GLY A 96 -14.50 -9.99 4.73
C GLY A 96 -13.63 -10.46 3.56
N ARG A 97 -14.25 -10.64 2.39
CA ARG A 97 -13.58 -11.18 1.19
C ARG A 97 -13.58 -10.27 -0.04
N THR A 98 -14.35 -9.18 0.00
CA THR A 98 -14.52 -8.25 -1.13
C THR A 98 -13.84 -6.89 -0.87
N SER A 99 -12.85 -6.86 0.03
CA SER A 99 -12.17 -5.62 0.44
C SER A 99 -10.75 -5.54 -0.11
N SER A 100 -9.92 -6.57 0.12
CA SER A 100 -8.53 -6.60 -0.32
C SER A 100 -8.43 -6.83 -1.83
N GLY A 101 -7.54 -6.08 -2.49
CA GLY A 101 -7.13 -6.35 -3.86
C GLY A 101 -6.27 -7.61 -3.98
N LEU A 102 -5.81 -7.89 -5.21
CA LEU A 102 -4.95 -9.02 -5.55
C LEU A 102 -3.82 -9.20 -4.52
N PHE A 103 -3.78 -10.34 -3.83
CA PHE A 103 -2.78 -10.71 -2.82
C PHE A 103 -2.56 -9.72 -1.67
N ILE A 104 -3.31 -8.62 -1.58
CA ILE A 104 -3.19 -7.68 -0.47
C ILE A 104 -3.64 -8.39 0.81
N ALA A 105 -2.81 -8.29 1.85
CA ALA A 105 -3.09 -8.93 3.12
C ALA A 105 -4.37 -8.37 3.76
N THR A 106 -4.92 -9.14 4.69
CA THR A 106 -6.04 -8.68 5.52
C THR A 106 -5.64 -7.43 6.31
N SER A 107 -4.40 -7.35 6.81
CA SER A 107 -3.88 -6.13 7.43
C SER A 107 -3.58 -5.08 6.37
N TYR A 108 -4.08 -3.86 6.58
CA TYR A 108 -3.76 -2.69 5.77
C TYR A 108 -3.07 -1.61 6.61
N ASP A 109 -2.29 -2.00 7.63
CA ASP A 109 -1.63 -1.10 8.59
C ASP A 109 -0.87 0.08 7.95
N TYR A 110 -0.17 -0.17 6.84
CA TYR A 110 0.57 0.82 6.04
C TYR A 110 1.68 1.57 6.80
N ASP A 111 2.12 1.04 7.96
CA ASP A 111 2.97 1.76 8.91
C ASP A 111 2.38 3.16 9.24
N ALA A 112 1.05 3.26 9.28
CA ALA A 112 0.35 4.51 9.41
C ALA A 112 0.57 5.16 10.80
N PRO A 113 0.38 6.49 10.95
CA PRO A 113 0.39 7.17 12.24
C PRO A 113 -0.59 6.57 13.26
N ILE A 114 -1.73 6.05 12.80
CA ILE A 114 -2.64 5.22 13.59
C ILE A 114 -2.59 3.81 13.03
N ASP A 115 -2.17 2.85 13.84
CA ASP A 115 -1.96 1.47 13.40
C ASP A 115 -3.26 0.74 13.06
N GLU A 116 -3.16 -0.49 12.55
CA GLU A 116 -4.29 -1.33 12.18
C GLU A 116 -5.40 -1.39 13.26
N TYR A 117 -5.00 -1.42 14.53
CA TYR A 117 -5.91 -1.60 15.65
C TYR A 117 -6.44 -0.28 16.22
N GLY A 118 -6.11 0.85 15.59
CA GLY A 118 -6.52 2.18 16.05
C GLY A 118 -5.63 2.75 17.15
N LEU A 119 -4.48 2.14 17.44
CA LEU A 119 -3.53 2.64 18.43
C LEU A 119 -2.58 3.66 17.81
N VAL A 120 -2.11 4.59 18.64
CA VAL A 120 -1.14 5.61 18.21
C VAL A 120 0.20 4.94 17.94
N ASN A 121 0.68 5.04 16.70
CA ASN A 121 1.99 4.52 16.29
C ASN A 121 3.08 5.55 16.64
N GLU A 122 3.63 5.47 17.85
CA GLU A 122 4.72 6.34 18.29
C GLU A 122 6.11 5.79 17.91
N PRO A 123 7.03 6.65 17.46
CA PRO A 123 7.00 8.11 17.55
C PRO A 123 6.41 8.81 16.30
N LYS A 124 5.85 8.04 15.35
CA LYS A 124 5.40 8.56 14.06
C LYS A 124 4.29 9.60 14.21
N TRP A 125 3.24 9.24 14.95
CA TRP A 125 2.11 10.13 15.17
C TRP A 125 2.51 11.42 15.91
N GLY A 126 3.22 11.30 17.03
CA GLY A 126 3.57 12.45 17.86
C GLY A 126 4.52 13.41 17.15
N HIS A 127 5.48 12.90 16.38
CA HIS A 127 6.40 13.76 15.62
C HIS A 127 5.70 14.46 14.46
N LEU A 128 4.73 13.81 13.78
CA LEU A 128 3.88 14.49 12.79
C LEU A 128 2.98 15.54 13.42
N ARG A 129 2.38 15.25 14.58
CA ARG A 129 1.59 16.24 15.35
C ARG A 129 2.42 17.49 15.65
N ASP A 130 3.66 17.33 16.06
CA ASP A 130 4.52 18.46 16.40
C ASP A 130 5.01 19.21 15.14
N LEU A 131 5.24 18.52 14.02
CA LEU A 131 5.40 19.14 12.70
C LEU A 131 4.18 20.00 12.33
N HIS A 132 2.96 19.47 12.48
CA HIS A 132 1.74 20.22 12.15
C HIS A 132 1.58 21.46 13.02
N LYS A 133 1.89 21.38 14.32
CA LYS A 133 1.91 22.56 15.21
C LYS A 133 2.91 23.61 14.74
N ALA A 134 4.09 23.20 14.26
CA ALA A 134 5.08 24.13 13.71
C ALA A 134 4.54 24.79 12.42
N ILE A 135 3.98 24.02 11.49
CA ILE A 135 3.36 24.54 10.26
C ILE A 135 2.22 25.51 10.58
N LYS A 136 1.40 25.22 11.60
CA LYS A 136 0.32 26.13 12.02
C LYS A 136 0.81 27.46 12.58
N GLN A 137 1.96 27.50 13.24
CA GLN A 137 2.59 28.77 13.62
C GLN A 137 3.07 29.56 12.40
N CYS A 138 3.40 28.86 11.30
CA CYS A 138 3.85 29.45 10.04
C CYS A 138 2.69 29.86 9.10
N GLU A 139 1.48 29.35 9.32
CA GLU A 139 0.34 29.45 8.39
C GLU A 139 0.03 30.89 7.93
N PRO A 140 0.02 31.93 8.80
CA PRO A 140 -0.23 33.30 8.35
C PRO A 140 0.76 33.81 7.28
N ALA A 141 2.02 33.35 7.32
CA ALA A 141 3.01 33.70 6.30
C ALA A 141 2.84 32.85 5.03
N LEU A 142 2.63 31.53 5.21
CA LEU A 142 2.52 30.56 4.12
C LEU A 142 1.35 30.88 3.16
N ILE A 143 0.26 31.46 3.66
CA ILE A 143 -0.92 31.82 2.84
C ILE A 143 -0.86 33.24 2.26
N ALA A 144 0.07 34.07 2.73
CA ALA A 144 0.11 35.49 2.38
C ALA A 144 1.11 35.82 1.27
N VAL A 145 2.22 35.07 1.21
CA VAL A 145 3.35 35.36 0.30
C VAL A 145 3.99 34.09 -0.21
N ASP A 146 4.75 34.21 -1.30
CA ASP A 146 5.62 33.16 -1.81
C ASP A 146 7.02 33.23 -1.13
N PRO A 147 7.77 32.12 -1.07
CA PRO A 147 9.09 32.10 -0.47
C PRO A 147 10.14 32.77 -1.34
N THR A 148 11.07 33.48 -0.70
CA THR A 148 12.40 33.76 -1.26
C THR A 148 13.30 32.57 -0.97
N VAL A 149 13.94 32.02 -2.00
CA VAL A 149 14.84 30.88 -1.88
C VAL A 149 16.30 31.33 -2.00
N THR A 150 17.14 30.95 -1.05
CA THR A 150 18.59 31.15 -1.14
C THR A 150 19.33 29.84 -0.94
N TYR A 151 20.41 29.67 -1.70
CA TYR A 151 21.26 28.49 -1.68
C TYR A 151 22.55 28.80 -0.96
N PHE A 152 22.84 28.09 0.14
CA PHE A 152 24.10 28.26 0.86
C PHE A 152 24.92 26.98 0.80
N GLY A 153 26.16 27.09 0.35
CA GLY A 153 27.03 25.93 0.23
C GLY A 153 26.42 24.82 -0.65
N LYS A 154 26.86 23.58 -0.42
CA LYS A 154 26.38 22.42 -1.16
C LYS A 154 25.24 21.77 -0.37
N ASN A 155 24.08 21.57 -1.00
CA ASN A 155 22.91 20.89 -0.44
C ASN A 155 22.20 21.61 0.73
N LEU A 156 22.41 22.92 0.94
CA LEU A 156 21.65 23.68 1.93
C LEU A 156 20.82 24.75 1.23
N GLU A 157 19.56 24.86 1.63
CA GLU A 157 18.61 25.84 1.13
C GLU A 157 17.91 26.53 2.30
N GLU A 158 17.66 27.83 2.16
CA GLU A 158 16.67 28.54 2.97
C GLU A 158 15.46 28.87 2.09
N HIS A 159 14.27 28.71 2.66
CA HIS A 159 13.02 29.19 2.08
C HIS A 159 12.38 30.13 3.10
N VAL A 160 12.31 31.42 2.77
CA VAL A 160 11.86 32.46 3.70
C VAL A 160 10.63 33.19 3.17
N TYR A 161 9.55 33.17 3.96
CA TYR A 161 8.28 33.82 3.68
C TYR A 161 8.25 35.17 4.42
N TYR A 162 8.53 36.26 3.71
CA TYR A 162 8.55 37.61 4.29
C TYR A 162 7.17 38.28 4.19
N ILE A 163 6.43 38.38 5.30
CA ILE A 163 5.19 39.18 5.35
C ILE A 163 5.53 40.67 5.39
N SER A 164 6.57 41.03 6.15
CA SER A 164 7.14 42.39 6.22
C SER A 164 8.63 42.31 6.57
N SER A 165 9.29 43.46 6.69
CA SER A 165 10.70 43.52 7.13
C SER A 165 10.95 42.97 8.53
N SER A 166 9.92 42.79 9.35
CA SER A 166 10.03 42.35 10.75
C SER A 166 9.28 41.06 11.08
N VAL A 167 8.50 40.53 10.13
CA VAL A 167 7.68 39.31 10.31
C VAL A 167 7.97 38.37 9.16
N CYS A 168 8.60 37.25 9.47
CA CYS A 168 8.85 36.20 8.50
C CYS A 168 8.86 34.81 9.14
N VAL A 169 8.73 33.81 8.29
CA VAL A 169 8.91 32.40 8.60
C VAL A 169 10.07 31.87 7.75
N ALA A 170 10.92 31.01 8.31
CA ALA A 170 11.99 30.35 7.57
C ALA A 170 11.94 28.83 7.70
N PHE A 171 12.29 28.16 6.60
CA PHE A 171 12.62 26.75 6.54
C PHE A 171 14.08 26.62 6.15
N LEU A 172 14.88 25.95 6.97
CA LEU A 172 16.31 25.72 6.72
C LEU A 172 16.51 24.24 6.43
N ALA A 173 16.86 23.92 5.19
CA ALA A 173 16.94 22.55 4.69
C ALA A 173 18.39 22.10 4.49
N ASN A 174 18.70 20.87 4.92
CA ASN A 174 19.92 20.16 4.59
C ASN A 174 19.57 18.87 3.83
N TYR A 175 19.91 18.85 2.55
CA TYR A 175 19.68 17.71 1.65
C TYR A 175 20.84 16.73 1.61
N ASP A 176 21.95 17.00 2.30
CA ASP A 176 23.01 16.01 2.42
C ASP A 176 22.51 14.84 3.25
N THR A 177 22.56 13.63 2.68
CA THR A 177 22.02 12.43 3.32
C THR A 177 22.98 11.84 4.37
N LYS A 178 24.21 12.37 4.50
CA LYS A 178 25.27 11.79 5.33
C LYS A 178 25.85 12.78 6.34
N SER A 179 25.91 14.06 5.98
CA SER A 179 26.64 15.08 6.73
C SER A 179 25.71 16.10 7.36
N ALA A 180 25.93 16.39 8.64
CA ALA A 180 25.31 17.54 9.29
C ALA A 180 25.98 18.83 8.81
N ALA A 181 25.26 19.94 8.92
CA ALA A 181 25.78 21.27 8.59
C ALA A 181 25.30 22.30 9.62
N THR A 182 26.11 23.34 9.84
CA THR A 182 25.71 24.52 10.62
C THR A 182 25.49 25.68 9.67
N VAL A 183 24.29 26.25 9.69
CA VAL A 183 23.92 27.42 8.88
C VAL A 183 23.84 28.65 9.77
N THR A 184 24.37 29.77 9.30
CA THR A 184 24.16 31.08 9.93
C THR A 184 22.95 31.74 9.27
N PHE A 185 21.87 31.94 10.02
CA PHE A 185 20.66 32.61 9.56
C PHE A 185 20.37 33.80 10.47
N GLY A 186 20.32 35.01 9.90
CA GLY A 186 20.33 36.25 10.67
C GLY A 186 21.58 36.34 11.57
N ASN A 187 21.37 36.47 12.88
CA ASN A 187 22.44 36.53 13.89
C ASN A 187 22.60 35.22 14.68
N SER A 188 21.96 34.13 14.22
CA SER A 188 21.89 32.85 14.92
C SER A 188 22.51 31.73 14.09
N HIS A 189 23.09 30.75 14.80
CA HIS A 189 23.60 29.52 14.18
C HIS A 189 22.60 28.38 14.41
N HIS A 190 22.33 27.62 13.36
CA HIS A 190 21.40 26.49 13.38
C HIS A 190 22.10 25.23 12.89
N ASP A 191 22.12 24.21 13.74
CA ASP A 191 22.64 22.88 13.40
C ASP A 191 21.55 22.05 12.73
N LEU A 192 21.80 21.70 11.48
CA LEU A 192 20.93 20.91 10.61
C LEU A 192 21.50 19.48 10.49
N PRO A 193 20.84 18.47 11.08
CA PRO A 193 21.16 17.07 10.82
C PRO A 193 21.10 16.72 9.33
N PRO A 194 21.72 15.61 8.89
CA PRO A 194 21.55 15.11 7.54
C PRO A 194 20.08 14.86 7.21
N TRP A 195 19.68 15.14 5.97
CA TRP A 195 18.32 14.90 5.46
C TRP A 195 17.23 15.48 6.36
N SER A 196 17.34 16.78 6.67
CA SER A 196 16.43 17.44 7.60
C SER A 196 16.03 18.84 7.19
N VAL A 197 14.88 19.29 7.69
CA VAL A 197 14.41 20.68 7.59
C VAL A 197 14.10 21.19 9.00
N SER A 198 14.64 22.35 9.34
CA SER A 198 14.29 23.11 10.54
C SER A 198 13.25 24.18 10.22
N ILE A 199 12.26 24.36 11.10
CA ILE A 199 11.15 25.31 10.94
C ILE A 199 11.27 26.40 12.00
N LEU A 200 11.31 27.66 11.54
CA LEU A 200 11.46 28.86 12.36
C LEU A 200 10.27 29.81 12.10
N PRO A 201 9.18 29.75 12.89
CA PRO A 201 7.98 30.56 12.66
C PRO A 201 8.17 32.07 12.82
N ASP A 202 9.27 32.48 13.46
CA ASP A 202 9.65 33.87 13.72
C ASP A 202 10.99 34.25 13.06
N CYS A 203 11.50 33.39 12.16
CA CYS A 203 12.84 33.50 11.55
C CYS A 203 14.01 33.52 12.56
N LYS A 204 13.80 33.10 13.81
CA LYS A 204 14.83 33.17 14.85
C LYS A 204 14.95 31.88 15.64
N THR A 205 13.82 31.34 16.09
CA THR A 205 13.76 30.21 17.01
C THR A 205 13.36 28.96 16.26
N GLU A 206 14.22 27.94 16.24
CA GLU A 206 13.85 26.61 15.74
C GLU A 206 12.85 25.98 16.72
N VAL A 207 11.61 25.77 16.26
CA VAL A 207 10.58 25.09 17.06
C VAL A 207 10.45 23.61 16.70
N PHE A 208 10.96 23.21 15.53
CA PHE A 208 10.89 21.84 15.04
C PHE A 208 12.01 21.58 14.03
N ASN A 209 12.59 20.37 14.06
CA ASN A 209 13.43 19.84 13.00
C ASN A 209 13.01 18.40 12.68
N THR A 210 12.89 18.08 11.39
CA THR A 210 12.32 16.81 10.92
C THR A 210 13.12 15.57 11.37
N ALA A 211 14.41 15.71 11.68
CA ALA A 211 15.27 14.62 12.13
C ALA A 211 15.48 14.56 13.66
N LYS A 212 15.12 15.62 14.40
CA LYS A 212 15.22 15.71 15.88
C LYS A 212 13.92 15.19 16.53
N VAL A 213 13.76 13.86 16.58
CA VAL A 213 12.57 13.21 17.14
C VAL A 213 12.61 13.27 18.67
N GLY A 214 11.73 14.07 19.28
CA GLY A 214 11.59 14.22 20.73
C GLY A 214 10.56 13.31 21.39
N VAL A 215 9.81 12.54 20.60
CA VAL A 215 8.76 11.63 21.07
C VAL A 215 9.32 10.24 21.34
N GLN A 216 8.90 9.62 22.44
CA GLN A 216 9.34 8.28 22.83
C GLN A 216 8.67 7.22 21.96
N SER A 217 9.46 6.28 21.44
CA SER A 217 8.92 5.12 20.70
C SER A 217 8.19 4.16 21.62
N ILE A 218 7.12 3.54 21.11
CA ILE A 218 6.37 2.49 21.79
C ILE A 218 6.67 1.14 21.12
N ILE A 219 6.94 0.10 21.92
CA ILE A 219 7.08 -1.27 21.42
C ILE A 219 5.70 -1.93 21.48
N LYS A 220 5.18 -2.33 20.32
CA LYS A 220 3.92 -3.07 20.21
C LYS A 220 4.14 -4.51 20.69
N THR A 221 3.22 -5.01 21.51
CA THR A 221 3.24 -6.40 21.99
C THR A 221 1.87 -7.03 21.87
N MET A 222 1.80 -8.24 21.31
CA MET A 222 0.61 -9.07 21.30
C MET A 222 0.75 -10.13 22.39
N THR A 223 0.07 -9.94 23.54
CA THR A 223 0.12 -10.88 24.65
C THR A 223 -1.11 -11.80 24.61
N PRO A 224 -0.92 -13.14 24.61
CA PRO A 224 -2.05 -14.06 24.66
C PRO A 224 -2.93 -13.80 25.89
N THR A 225 -4.25 -13.82 25.70
CA THR A 225 -5.20 -13.87 26.82
C THR A 225 -5.28 -15.31 27.33
N ASN A 226 -5.45 -15.53 28.65
CA ASN A 226 -5.57 -16.87 29.27
C ASN A 226 -6.89 -17.61 28.95
N ILE A 227 -7.43 -17.41 27.75
CA ILE A 227 -8.68 -18.00 27.28
C ILE A 227 -8.35 -19.19 26.40
N THR A 228 -8.96 -20.34 26.70
CA THR A 228 -8.92 -21.54 25.87
C THR A 228 -10.25 -21.69 25.14
N PHE A 229 -10.21 -22.17 23.90
CA PHE A 229 -11.40 -22.40 23.09
C PHE A 229 -11.71 -23.89 22.99
N ASP A 230 -12.97 -24.27 23.18
CA ASP A 230 -13.47 -25.62 22.96
C ASP A 230 -13.88 -25.78 21.49
N TRP A 231 -13.01 -26.40 20.69
CA TRP A 231 -13.19 -26.52 19.24
C TRP A 231 -14.08 -27.70 18.84
N GLN A 232 -14.89 -27.49 17.81
CA GLN A 232 -15.54 -28.53 17.01
C GLN A 232 -14.98 -28.50 15.59
N SER A 233 -15.04 -29.62 14.87
CA SER A 233 -14.60 -29.70 13.48
C SER A 233 -15.70 -30.28 12.58
N TYR A 234 -15.71 -29.80 11.34
CA TYR A 234 -16.46 -30.36 10.23
C TYR A 234 -15.50 -30.44 9.04
N THR A 235 -15.50 -31.57 8.34
CA THR A 235 -14.67 -31.79 7.16
C THR A 235 -15.48 -31.48 5.92
N GLU A 236 -15.04 -30.50 5.14
CA GLU A 236 -15.56 -30.27 3.80
C GLU A 236 -14.94 -31.32 2.86
N ASP A 237 -15.80 -32.13 2.23
CA ASP A 237 -15.34 -33.13 1.27
C ASP A 237 -15.07 -32.48 -0.10
N PRO A 238 -14.06 -32.96 -0.86
CA PRO A 238 -13.84 -32.48 -2.22
C PRO A 238 -15.07 -32.69 -3.10
N ALA A 239 -15.38 -31.70 -3.93
CA ALA A 239 -16.46 -31.84 -4.90
C ALA A 239 -16.13 -32.93 -5.92
N PHE A 240 -17.16 -33.62 -6.41
CA PHE A 240 -17.06 -34.63 -7.46
C PHE A 240 -18.04 -34.30 -8.57
N SER A 241 -17.62 -34.53 -9.80
CA SER A 241 -18.50 -34.50 -10.97
C SER A 241 -19.73 -35.39 -10.74
N SER A 242 -20.90 -34.90 -11.10
CA SER A 242 -22.17 -35.61 -10.96
C SER A 242 -23.11 -35.30 -12.13
N GLU A 243 -24.05 -36.20 -12.41
CA GLU A 243 -25.13 -35.92 -13.38
C GLU A 243 -26.04 -34.77 -12.92
N ASP A 244 -26.04 -34.47 -11.63
CA ASP A 244 -26.80 -33.38 -11.02
C ASP A 244 -26.07 -32.02 -11.05
N ASP A 245 -24.90 -31.93 -11.69
CA ASP A 245 -24.11 -30.70 -11.76
C ASP A 245 -24.88 -29.61 -12.53
N SER A 246 -25.15 -28.50 -11.84
CA SER A 246 -26.00 -27.41 -12.37
C SER A 246 -25.44 -26.68 -13.60
N VAL A 247 -24.13 -26.80 -13.86
CA VAL A 247 -23.42 -26.13 -14.97
C VAL A 247 -22.35 -27.07 -15.51
N THR A 248 -22.44 -27.41 -16.80
CA THR A 248 -21.45 -28.21 -17.52
C THR A 248 -21.08 -27.55 -18.85
N ALA A 249 -19.83 -27.74 -19.29
CA ALA A 249 -19.33 -27.20 -20.55
C ALA A 249 -18.20 -28.07 -21.11
N GLU A 250 -18.13 -28.19 -22.44
CA GLU A 250 -16.99 -28.79 -23.15
C GLU A 250 -15.82 -27.79 -23.30
N ALA A 251 -15.60 -26.96 -22.28
CA ALA A 251 -14.56 -25.93 -22.27
C ALA A 251 -14.19 -25.53 -20.84
N LEU A 252 -12.98 -24.99 -20.66
CA LEU A 252 -12.59 -24.32 -19.41
C LEU A 252 -13.06 -22.87 -19.44
N TRP A 253 -13.83 -22.47 -18.43
CA TRP A 253 -14.31 -21.09 -18.27
C TRP A 253 -13.46 -20.31 -17.28
N GLU A 254 -13.29 -19.01 -17.52
CA GLU A 254 -12.59 -18.10 -16.61
C GLU A 254 -13.38 -17.96 -15.30
N GLN A 255 -12.68 -17.94 -14.16
CA GLN A 255 -13.28 -18.05 -12.82
C GLN A 255 -14.25 -16.91 -12.51
N ILE A 256 -13.89 -15.66 -12.75
CA ILE A 256 -14.74 -14.50 -12.41
C ILE A 256 -15.98 -14.44 -13.29
N ASN A 257 -15.90 -14.89 -14.54
CA ASN A 257 -17.07 -15.03 -15.39
C ASN A 257 -18.10 -16.02 -14.81
N VAL A 258 -17.63 -17.10 -14.16
CA VAL A 258 -18.49 -18.12 -13.55
C VAL A 258 -18.98 -17.67 -12.17
N THR A 259 -18.08 -17.30 -11.28
CA THR A 259 -18.42 -16.99 -9.88
C THR A 259 -19.03 -15.61 -9.72
N ARG A 260 -18.80 -14.68 -10.66
CA ARG A 260 -19.15 -13.25 -10.51
C ARG A 260 -18.62 -12.66 -9.20
N ASP A 261 -17.46 -13.17 -8.76
CA ASP A 261 -16.85 -12.84 -7.48
C ASP A 261 -17.79 -13.07 -6.27
N SER A 262 -18.74 -14.02 -6.37
CA SER A 262 -19.61 -14.36 -5.23
C SER A 262 -18.89 -15.25 -4.20
N SER A 263 -17.79 -15.89 -4.60
CA SER A 263 -16.94 -16.77 -3.78
C SER A 263 -15.52 -16.75 -4.33
N ASP A 264 -14.54 -16.92 -3.44
CA ASP A 264 -13.12 -17.10 -3.81
C ASP A 264 -12.89 -18.43 -4.51
N TYR A 265 -13.79 -19.40 -4.31
CA TYR A 265 -13.62 -20.79 -4.69
C TYR A 265 -14.42 -21.13 -5.94
N LEU A 266 -13.76 -21.79 -6.90
CA LEU A 266 -14.41 -22.45 -8.04
C LEU A 266 -13.84 -23.86 -8.23
N TRP A 267 -14.73 -24.84 -8.28
CA TRP A 267 -14.38 -26.21 -8.62
C TRP A 267 -14.41 -26.41 -10.14
N TYR A 268 -13.31 -26.90 -10.69
CA TYR A 268 -13.24 -27.45 -12.05
C TYR A 268 -13.17 -28.97 -11.95
N LEU A 269 -14.18 -29.64 -12.48
CA LEU A 269 -14.40 -31.07 -12.32
C LEU A 269 -14.31 -31.76 -13.67
N THR A 270 -13.61 -32.88 -13.74
CA THR A 270 -13.56 -33.72 -14.96
C THR A 270 -13.27 -35.17 -14.63
N ASP A 271 -13.68 -36.05 -15.53
CA ASP A 271 -13.57 -37.49 -15.40
C ASP A 271 -12.59 -38.05 -16.43
N VAL A 272 -11.65 -38.86 -15.96
CA VAL A 272 -10.63 -39.50 -16.80
C VAL A 272 -10.74 -41.00 -16.66
N ASN A 273 -11.24 -41.65 -17.72
CA ASN A 273 -11.36 -43.11 -17.75
C ASN A 273 -10.05 -43.76 -18.23
N ILE A 274 -9.50 -44.65 -17.41
CA ILE A 274 -8.24 -45.36 -17.66
C ILE A 274 -8.52 -46.79 -18.09
N SER A 275 -7.95 -47.18 -19.23
CA SER A 275 -8.05 -48.55 -19.74
C SER A 275 -7.22 -49.53 -18.89
N PRO A 276 -7.69 -50.77 -18.67
CA PRO A 276 -6.88 -51.82 -18.03
C PRO A 276 -5.56 -52.14 -18.77
N ASN A 277 -5.46 -51.74 -20.04
CA ASN A 277 -4.30 -51.98 -20.89
C ASN A 277 -3.24 -50.86 -20.85
N GLU A 278 -3.49 -49.78 -20.09
CA GLU A 278 -2.51 -48.72 -19.92
C GLU A 278 -1.19 -49.23 -19.36
N SER A 279 -0.09 -48.70 -19.89
CA SER A 279 1.26 -49.22 -19.59
C SER A 279 1.65 -49.03 -18.12
N PHE A 280 1.20 -47.92 -17.50
CA PHE A 280 1.46 -47.61 -16.10
C PHE A 280 0.77 -48.56 -15.11
N ILE A 281 -0.33 -49.21 -15.52
CA ILE A 281 -1.02 -50.20 -14.68
C ILE A 281 -0.21 -51.48 -14.54
N LYS A 282 0.54 -51.86 -15.59
CA LYS A 282 1.23 -53.15 -15.64
C LYS A 282 2.60 -53.13 -14.98
N ASN A 283 3.41 -52.09 -15.20
CA ASN A 283 4.73 -51.84 -14.58
C ASN A 283 5.35 -50.46 -14.99
N GLY A 284 4.58 -49.56 -15.62
CA GLY A 284 5.08 -48.27 -16.10
C GLY A 284 5.06 -47.17 -15.01
N PRO A 285 5.70 -46.02 -15.27
CA PRO A 285 5.66 -44.89 -14.35
C PRO A 285 4.24 -44.32 -14.24
N SER A 286 3.88 -43.82 -13.06
CA SER A 286 2.60 -43.11 -12.86
C SER A 286 2.45 -41.94 -13.85
N PRO A 287 1.23 -41.70 -14.36
CA PRO A 287 0.98 -40.58 -15.27
C PRO A 287 1.22 -39.24 -14.56
N ILE A 288 1.68 -38.26 -15.32
CA ILE A 288 1.87 -36.88 -14.86
C ILE A 288 0.63 -36.08 -15.22
N LEU A 289 0.04 -35.41 -14.24
CA LEU A 289 -1.02 -34.44 -14.45
C LEU A 289 -0.42 -33.04 -14.44
N THR A 290 -0.56 -32.33 -15.56
CA THR A 290 -0.17 -30.93 -15.67
C THR A 290 -1.41 -30.05 -15.77
N ALA A 291 -1.57 -29.10 -14.85
CA ALA A 291 -2.66 -28.14 -14.84
C ALA A 291 -2.09 -26.71 -14.79
N ASN A 292 -2.34 -25.94 -15.85
CA ASN A 292 -1.99 -24.53 -15.92
C ASN A 292 -3.20 -23.69 -15.50
N SER A 293 -3.01 -22.74 -14.60
CA SER A 293 -4.05 -21.83 -14.12
C SER A 293 -3.59 -20.38 -14.22
N ALA A 294 -4.54 -19.47 -14.44
CA ALA A 294 -4.30 -18.04 -14.34
C ALA A 294 -4.02 -17.58 -12.89
N GLY A 295 -4.32 -18.43 -11.90
CA GLY A 295 -4.10 -18.19 -10.48
C GLY A 295 -5.40 -18.21 -9.65
N HIS A 296 -5.34 -17.96 -8.35
CA HIS A 296 -4.18 -17.53 -7.55
C HIS A 296 -3.62 -18.66 -6.65
N VAL A 297 -4.47 -19.63 -6.29
CA VAL A 297 -4.10 -20.91 -5.67
C VAL A 297 -4.82 -22.03 -6.42
N LEU A 298 -4.17 -23.18 -6.54
CA LEU A 298 -4.75 -24.38 -7.12
C LEU A 298 -4.49 -25.57 -6.21
N HIS A 299 -5.56 -26.21 -5.75
CA HIS A 299 -5.49 -27.53 -5.12
C HIS A 299 -5.97 -28.59 -6.11
N VAL A 300 -5.20 -29.67 -6.24
CA VAL A 300 -5.50 -30.76 -7.16
C VAL A 300 -5.90 -31.99 -6.38
N PHE A 301 -7.13 -32.45 -6.54
CA PHE A 301 -7.64 -33.67 -5.95
C PHE A 301 -7.84 -34.75 -7.01
N VAL A 302 -7.45 -35.97 -6.69
CA VAL A 302 -7.62 -37.16 -7.54
C VAL A 302 -8.33 -38.22 -6.72
N ASN A 303 -9.51 -38.64 -7.19
CA ASN A 303 -10.36 -39.62 -6.50
C ASN A 303 -10.63 -39.25 -5.03
N GLY A 304 -10.85 -37.95 -4.77
CA GLY A 304 -11.15 -37.42 -3.44
C GLY A 304 -9.93 -37.21 -2.54
N GLN A 305 -8.72 -37.51 -3.03
CA GLN A 305 -7.48 -37.32 -2.25
C GLN A 305 -6.68 -36.15 -2.80
N LEU A 306 -6.23 -35.27 -1.90
CA LEU A 306 -5.35 -34.16 -2.26
C LEU A 306 -4.03 -34.73 -2.83
N SER A 307 -3.75 -34.40 -4.08
CA SER A 307 -2.51 -34.79 -4.77
C SER A 307 -1.44 -33.72 -4.64
N GLY A 308 -1.81 -32.43 -4.60
CA GLY A 308 -0.86 -31.35 -4.36
C GLY A 308 -1.49 -29.97 -4.40
N THR A 309 -0.67 -28.95 -4.14
CA THR A 309 -1.08 -27.54 -4.08
C THR A 309 0.01 -26.65 -4.64
N VAL A 310 -0.37 -25.69 -5.46
CA VAL A 310 0.51 -24.62 -5.96
C VAL A 310 -0.17 -23.27 -5.76
N TYR A 311 0.61 -22.21 -5.52
CA TYR A 311 0.12 -20.85 -5.33
C TYR A 311 1.12 -19.84 -5.87
N GLY A 312 0.60 -18.66 -6.19
CA GLY A 312 1.35 -17.57 -6.82
C GLY A 312 1.74 -16.50 -5.81
N GLY A 313 2.16 -15.35 -6.32
CA GLY A 313 2.32 -14.12 -5.54
C GLY A 313 1.79 -12.92 -6.32
N LEU A 314 1.81 -11.75 -5.69
CA LEU A 314 1.29 -10.50 -6.26
C LEU A 314 1.80 -10.24 -7.69
N ASP A 315 3.11 -10.35 -7.92
CA ASP A 315 3.72 -10.08 -9.23
C ASP A 315 3.50 -11.20 -10.25
N ASN A 316 3.32 -12.43 -9.78
CA ASN A 316 3.21 -13.63 -10.62
C ASN A 316 2.08 -14.55 -10.10
N PRO A 317 0.81 -14.22 -10.40
CA PRO A 317 -0.33 -14.99 -9.92
C PRO A 317 -0.52 -16.32 -10.68
N LYS A 318 0.03 -16.45 -11.90
CA LYS A 318 -0.12 -17.63 -12.77
C LYS A 318 0.58 -18.86 -12.20
N LEU A 319 -0.02 -20.04 -12.40
CA LEU A 319 0.42 -21.30 -11.78
C LEU A 319 0.54 -22.43 -12.78
N THR A 320 1.44 -23.36 -12.49
CA THR A 320 1.48 -24.69 -13.11
C THR A 320 1.65 -25.73 -12.01
N PHE A 321 0.67 -26.62 -11.88
CA PHE A 321 0.83 -27.89 -11.18
C PHE A 321 1.34 -28.92 -12.19
N SER A 322 2.35 -29.72 -11.85
CA SER A 322 2.85 -30.77 -12.74
C SER A 322 3.52 -31.88 -11.93
N GLU A 323 2.73 -32.85 -11.47
CA GLU A 323 3.21 -33.96 -10.65
C GLU A 323 2.61 -35.31 -11.07
N SER A 324 3.24 -36.40 -10.63
CA SER A 324 2.73 -37.76 -10.81
C SER A 324 1.47 -37.99 -9.96
N VAL A 325 0.41 -38.53 -10.56
CA VAL A 325 -0.87 -38.79 -9.87
C VAL A 325 -1.25 -40.26 -9.88
N ASN A 326 -1.97 -40.69 -8.84
CA ASN A 326 -2.39 -42.07 -8.68
C ASN A 326 -3.78 -42.31 -9.31
N LEU A 327 -3.78 -42.76 -10.57
CA LEU A 327 -4.99 -43.15 -11.29
C LEU A 327 -5.20 -44.67 -11.23
N LYS A 328 -6.47 -45.08 -11.17
CA LYS A 328 -6.91 -46.48 -11.14
C LYS A 328 -7.56 -46.86 -12.46
N VAL A 329 -7.62 -48.16 -12.77
CA VAL A 329 -8.41 -48.66 -13.90
C VAL A 329 -9.89 -48.26 -13.74
N GLY A 330 -10.51 -47.81 -14.83
CA GLY A 330 -11.86 -47.28 -14.83
C GLY A 330 -11.91 -45.76 -14.67
N ASN A 331 -13.05 -45.25 -14.20
CA ASN A 331 -13.27 -43.81 -14.10
C ASN A 331 -12.50 -43.20 -12.91
N ASN A 332 -11.78 -42.11 -13.14
CA ASN A 332 -11.10 -41.33 -12.11
C ASN A 332 -11.64 -39.92 -12.09
N LYS A 333 -11.97 -39.43 -10.90
CA LYS A 333 -12.48 -38.06 -10.72
C LYS A 333 -11.33 -37.12 -10.42
N ILE A 334 -11.17 -36.10 -11.27
CA ILE A 334 -10.20 -35.03 -11.09
C ILE A 334 -10.96 -33.77 -10.69
N SER A 335 -10.68 -33.28 -9.48
CA SER A 335 -11.32 -32.10 -8.91
C SER A 335 -10.28 -31.06 -8.62
N LEU A 336 -10.36 -29.93 -9.30
CA LEU A 336 -9.43 -28.82 -9.14
C LEU A 336 -10.14 -27.70 -8.40
N LEU A 337 -9.67 -27.36 -7.21
CA LEU A 337 -10.16 -26.20 -6.48
C LEU A 337 -9.28 -25.00 -6.83
N SER A 338 -9.82 -24.11 -7.66
CA SER A 338 -9.21 -22.83 -7.98
C SER A 338 -9.65 -21.79 -6.95
N VAL A 339 -8.70 -20.99 -6.45
CA VAL A 339 -8.96 -19.95 -5.44
C VAL A 339 -8.44 -18.60 -5.91
N ALA A 340 -9.30 -17.59 -5.87
CA ALA A 340 -8.93 -16.20 -6.08
C ALA A 340 -8.62 -15.54 -4.72
N VAL A 341 -7.46 -14.90 -4.62
CA VAL A 341 -7.03 -14.13 -3.44
C VAL A 341 -7.06 -12.63 -3.77
N GLY A 342 -8.26 -12.03 -3.69
CA GLY A 342 -8.51 -10.65 -4.14
C GLY A 342 -8.39 -10.48 -5.66
N LEU A 343 -8.94 -9.39 -6.21
CA LEU A 343 -8.89 -9.09 -7.65
C LEU A 343 -7.93 -7.92 -7.97
N PRO A 344 -7.31 -7.90 -9.17
CA PRO A 344 -6.37 -6.86 -9.58
C PRO A 344 -6.96 -5.45 -9.69
#